data_AF-A0A7J7JPR2-F1
#
_entry.id   AF-A0A7J7JPR2-F1
#
_cell.length_a   1.000
_cell.length_b   1.000
_cell.length_c   1.000
_cell.angle_alpha   90.00
_cell.angle_beta   90.00
_cell.angle_gamma   90.00
#
_symmetry.space_group_name_H-M   'P 1'
#
loop_
_entity.id
_entity.type
_entity.pdbx_description
1 polymer ?
#
loop_
_entity_poly.entity_id
_entity_poly.type
_entity_poly.pdbx_seq_one_letter_code
_entity_poly.pdbx_strand_id
1 'polypeptide(L)'
;MKTGRKDCAGSPKGSPWTNDWHEFPDPLGTTKDTTSYFKKMFDFGDMETVAILGAHTLGQAHPSASGFSRPWVPQKNRFNNDYYKALLKKQWTQVSVRRRPRQPQKWQWENNDERRGTMMLNCDMSMLKNLTDVSKYGEVRGCTYKTCKTVTPGESNTAVWVKKFAADNALFMEKFGKAFQKMIRHGYTNLQDVDPYKGFG
;
A
#
# COMPACT_ATOMS: atom_id res chain seq x y z
N MET A 1 14.93 -17.07 7.38
CA MET A 1 13.66 -17.24 6.63
C MET A 1 12.90 -18.40 7.25
N LYS A 2 11.57 -18.53 7.13
CA LYS A 2 10.84 -19.68 7.67
C LYS A 2 10.09 -20.44 6.56
N THR A 3 9.99 -21.76 6.69
CA THR A 3 9.30 -22.68 5.76
C THR A 3 8.24 -23.52 6.49
N GLY A 4 7.47 -24.32 5.76
CA GLY A 4 6.46 -25.23 6.32
C GLY A 4 5.01 -24.75 6.19
N ARG A 5 4.75 -23.72 5.37
CA ARG A 5 3.37 -23.43 4.93
C ARG A 5 2.87 -24.63 4.13
N LYS A 6 1.67 -25.10 4.45
CA LYS A 6 1.00 -26.17 3.71
C LYS A 6 0.07 -25.54 2.70
N ASP A 7 0.14 -26.04 1.47
CA ASP A 7 -0.84 -25.67 0.46
C ASP A 7 -2.23 -26.13 0.91
N CYS A 8 -3.26 -25.40 0.50
CA CYS A 8 -4.63 -25.80 0.72
C CYS A 8 -4.90 -27.17 0.06
N ALA A 9 -5.77 -27.99 0.65
CA ALA A 9 -6.02 -29.36 0.21
C ALA A 9 -6.45 -29.51 -1.27
N GLY A 10 -6.95 -28.44 -1.89
CA GLY A 10 -7.31 -28.39 -3.32
C GLY A 10 -6.19 -27.98 -4.28
N SER A 11 -4.99 -27.64 -3.81
CA SER A 11 -3.88 -27.21 -4.67
C SER A 11 -3.02 -28.41 -5.11
N PRO A 12 -2.53 -28.49 -6.36
CA PRO A 12 -2.88 -27.68 -7.54
C PRO A 12 -4.01 -28.31 -8.39
N LYS A 13 -4.54 -29.47 -7.98
CA LYS A 13 -5.43 -30.32 -8.80
C LYS A 13 -6.92 -29.92 -8.74
N GLY A 14 -7.31 -29.08 -7.79
CA GLY A 14 -8.62 -28.43 -7.70
C GLY A 14 -8.57 -27.00 -8.25
N SER A 15 -9.74 -26.38 -8.44
CA SER A 15 -9.84 -24.99 -8.88
C SER A 15 -8.99 -24.10 -7.95
N PRO A 16 -8.06 -23.27 -8.47
CA PRO A 16 -7.19 -22.42 -7.66
C PRO A 16 -7.95 -21.28 -6.95
N TRP A 17 -9.27 -21.29 -7.04
CA TRP A 17 -10.19 -20.30 -6.51
C TRP A 17 -10.95 -20.90 -5.35
N THR A 18 -10.94 -20.18 -4.24
CA THR A 18 -11.96 -20.37 -3.20
C THR A 18 -13.18 -19.50 -3.54
N ASN A 19 -14.38 -19.96 -3.16
CA ASN A 19 -15.58 -19.12 -3.16
C ASN A 19 -15.69 -18.30 -1.85
N ASP A 20 -14.71 -18.44 -0.96
CA ASP A 20 -14.65 -17.68 0.27
C ASP A 20 -14.44 -16.20 -0.05
N TRP A 21 -15.35 -15.39 0.49
CA TRP A 21 -15.20 -13.95 0.43
C TRP A 21 -14.09 -13.51 1.39
N HIS A 22 -13.08 -12.86 0.85
CA HIS A 22 -12.00 -12.26 1.63
C HIS A 22 -12.04 -10.74 1.51
N GLU A 23 -11.91 -10.08 2.65
CA GLU A 23 -11.79 -8.63 2.73
C GLU A 23 -10.35 -8.20 2.40
N PHE A 24 -10.21 -7.24 1.49
CA PHE A 24 -8.94 -6.63 1.09
C PHE A 24 -8.97 -5.12 1.42
N PRO A 25 -7.80 -4.47 1.60
CA PRO A 25 -7.79 -3.05 1.92
C PRO A 25 -8.38 -2.23 0.76
N ASP A 26 -9.18 -1.23 1.10
CA ASP A 26 -9.81 -0.36 0.10
C ASP A 26 -8.80 0.70 -0.41
N PRO A 27 -8.47 0.73 -1.72
CA PRO A 27 -7.60 1.76 -2.29
C PRO A 27 -8.18 3.19 -2.18
N LEU A 28 -9.49 3.32 -1.98
CA LEU A 28 -10.18 4.60 -1.81
C LEU A 28 -10.25 5.05 -0.35
N GLY A 29 -9.81 4.20 0.58
CA GLY A 29 -9.96 4.38 2.02
C GLY A 29 -9.16 5.53 2.61
N THR A 30 -9.62 5.99 3.77
CA THR A 30 -8.97 6.97 4.63
C THR A 30 -7.89 6.33 5.50
N THR A 31 -7.23 7.15 6.33
CA THR A 31 -6.24 6.69 7.31
C THR A 31 -6.84 5.63 8.22
N LYS A 32 -8.06 5.90 8.72
CA LYS A 32 -8.78 5.01 9.63
C LYS A 32 -9.13 3.68 8.95
N ASP A 33 -9.62 3.72 7.72
CA ASP A 33 -10.00 2.50 6.99
C ASP A 33 -8.77 1.61 6.79
N THR A 34 -7.66 2.22 6.38
CA THR A 34 -6.39 1.52 6.13
C THR A 34 -5.81 0.93 7.41
N THR A 35 -5.64 1.74 8.46
CA THR A 35 -5.05 1.25 9.73
C THR A 35 -5.96 0.24 10.43
N SER A 36 -7.29 0.40 10.36
CA SER A 36 -8.24 -0.57 10.94
C SER A 36 -8.16 -1.91 10.24
N TYR A 37 -8.06 -1.93 8.90
CA TYR A 37 -7.87 -3.15 8.14
C TYR A 37 -6.59 -3.89 8.57
N PHE A 38 -5.44 -3.21 8.55
CA PHE A 38 -4.16 -3.84 8.91
C PHE A 38 -4.10 -4.26 10.38
N LYS A 39 -4.74 -3.51 11.28
CA LYS A 39 -4.90 -3.90 12.68
C LYS A 39 -5.74 -5.18 12.81
N LYS A 40 -6.89 -5.26 12.14
CA LYS A 40 -7.78 -6.42 12.16
C LYS A 40 -7.11 -7.67 11.57
N MET A 41 -6.46 -7.53 10.42
CA MET A 41 -5.96 -8.67 9.65
C MET A 41 -4.59 -9.17 10.10
N PHE A 42 -3.74 -8.30 10.64
CA PHE A 42 -2.34 -8.66 10.95
C PHE A 42 -1.86 -8.19 12.33
N ASP A 43 -2.74 -7.59 13.13
CA ASP A 43 -2.39 -6.94 14.39
C ASP A 43 -1.30 -5.87 14.22
N PHE A 44 -1.38 -5.09 13.14
CA PHE A 44 -0.42 -4.03 12.86
C PHE A 44 -0.78 -2.72 13.55
N GLY A 45 0.24 -2.04 14.05
CA GLY A 45 0.16 -0.61 14.39
C GLY A 45 0.42 0.28 13.17
N ASP A 46 0.36 1.60 13.39
CA ASP A 46 0.61 2.60 12.34
C ASP A 46 1.97 2.43 11.67
N MET A 47 3.01 2.13 12.44
CA MET A 47 4.37 1.92 11.91
C MET A 47 4.42 0.77 10.90
N GLU A 48 3.88 -0.39 11.26
CA GLU A 48 3.88 -1.58 10.42
C GLU A 48 3.00 -1.38 9.18
N THR A 49 1.86 -0.70 9.34
CA THR A 49 0.96 -0.32 8.25
C THR A 49 1.68 0.56 7.23
N VAL A 50 2.30 1.67 7.68
CA VAL A 50 3.04 2.59 6.80
C VAL A 50 4.22 1.87 6.16
N ALA A 51 4.92 1.01 6.89
CA ALA A 51 6.04 0.25 6.35
C ALA A 51 5.57 -0.63 5.17
N ILE A 52 4.51 -1.41 5.34
CA ILE A 52 4.01 -2.31 4.28
C ILE A 52 3.51 -1.56 3.04
N LEU A 53 2.84 -0.43 3.20
CA LEU A 53 2.45 0.42 2.07
C LEU A 53 3.66 0.92 1.25
N GLY A 54 4.84 1.00 1.87
CA GLY A 54 6.10 1.28 1.18
C GLY A 54 6.46 0.30 0.05
N ALA A 55 5.84 -0.90 0.02
CA ALA A 55 5.96 -1.82 -1.10
C ALA A 55 5.56 -1.20 -2.44
N HIS A 56 4.71 -0.17 -2.44
CA HIS A 56 4.33 0.60 -3.63
C HIS A 56 5.51 1.32 -4.31
N THR A 57 6.69 1.38 -3.70
CA THR A 57 7.92 1.76 -4.44
C THR A 57 8.22 0.84 -5.63
N LEU A 58 7.64 -0.37 -5.66
CA LEU A 58 7.74 -1.32 -6.76
C LEU A 58 6.48 -1.35 -7.62
N GLY A 59 6.68 -1.65 -8.90
CA GLY A 59 5.59 -1.93 -9.83
C GLY A 59 4.74 -0.71 -10.20
N GLN A 60 3.52 -0.99 -10.64
CA GLN A 60 2.59 0.06 -11.04
C GLN A 60 1.16 -0.43 -10.99
N ALA A 61 0.23 0.53 -10.93
CA ALA A 61 -1.17 0.23 -11.14
C ALA A 61 -1.45 -0.09 -12.62
N HIS A 62 -2.31 -1.08 -12.83
CA HIS A 62 -2.81 -1.46 -14.15
C HIS A 62 -4.33 -1.29 -14.19
N PRO A 63 -4.87 -0.54 -15.18
CA PRO A 63 -6.29 -0.26 -15.20
C PRO A 63 -7.16 -1.51 -15.40
N SER A 64 -6.65 -2.51 -16.12
CA SER A 64 -7.34 -3.78 -16.33
C SER A 64 -7.41 -4.66 -15.08
N ALA A 65 -6.55 -4.43 -14.08
CA ALA A 65 -6.50 -5.18 -12.85
C ALA A 65 -7.21 -4.46 -11.69
N SER A 66 -6.98 -3.15 -11.55
CA SER A 66 -7.41 -2.38 -10.37
C SER A 66 -8.31 -1.18 -10.69
N GLY A 67 -8.37 -0.76 -11.96
CA GLY A 67 -9.00 0.50 -12.37
C GLY A 67 -8.13 1.74 -12.18
N PHE A 68 -6.90 1.61 -11.67
CA PHE A 68 -5.92 2.71 -11.53
C PHE A 68 -4.77 2.55 -12.53
N SER A 69 -3.98 3.61 -12.76
CA SER A 69 -2.92 3.64 -13.77
C SER A 69 -1.67 4.33 -13.28
N ARG A 70 -0.50 4.00 -13.87
CA ARG A 70 0.84 4.59 -13.61
C ARG A 70 1.57 3.99 -12.39
N PRO A 71 2.90 4.12 -12.33
CA PRO A 71 3.66 3.73 -11.14
C PRO A 71 3.54 4.78 -10.02
N TRP A 72 3.79 4.36 -8.79
CA TRP A 72 3.90 5.28 -7.65
C TRP A 72 5.19 6.09 -7.66
N VAL A 73 6.27 5.49 -8.17
CA VAL A 73 7.58 6.12 -8.32
C VAL A 73 8.15 5.86 -9.72
N PRO A 74 9.07 6.71 -10.21
CA PRO A 74 9.61 6.56 -11.56
C PRO A 74 10.44 5.28 -11.72
N GLN A 75 11.29 4.99 -10.74
CA GLN A 75 12.16 3.81 -10.69
C GLN A 75 11.44 2.62 -10.03
N LYS A 76 10.36 2.17 -10.65
CA LYS A 76 9.45 1.12 -10.14
C LYS A 76 10.04 -0.30 -10.00
N ASN A 77 11.35 -0.47 -10.20
CA ASN A 77 12.05 -1.76 -10.10
C ASN A 77 13.13 -1.75 -9.01
N ARG A 78 13.16 -0.72 -8.15
CA ARG A 78 14.09 -0.60 -7.03
C ARG A 78 13.32 -0.56 -5.73
N PHE A 79 13.71 -1.41 -4.80
CA PHE A 79 13.11 -1.43 -3.47
C PHE A 79 13.87 -0.47 -2.55
N ASN A 80 13.32 0.72 -2.35
CA ASN A 80 13.87 1.79 -1.53
C ASN A 80 12.76 2.70 -1.00
N ASN A 81 13.12 3.81 -0.34
CA ASN A 81 12.20 4.76 0.24
C ASN A 81 11.70 5.87 -0.70
N ASP A 82 11.85 5.74 -2.03
CA ASP A 82 11.45 6.78 -2.98
C ASP A 82 9.93 7.02 -2.96
N TYR A 83 9.13 6.03 -2.59
CA TYR A 83 7.69 6.16 -2.38
C TYR A 83 7.36 7.25 -1.34
N TYR A 84 8.02 7.24 -0.19
CA TYR A 84 7.78 8.24 0.86
C TYR A 84 8.34 9.62 0.48
N LYS A 85 9.48 9.67 -0.22
CA LYS A 85 10.02 10.93 -0.75
C LYS A 85 9.07 11.55 -1.76
N ALA A 86 8.47 10.76 -2.65
CA ALA A 86 7.48 11.20 -3.62
C ALA A 86 6.23 11.75 -2.92
N LEU A 87 5.70 11.04 -1.93
CA LEU A 87 4.56 11.48 -1.12
C LEU A 87 4.75 12.88 -0.51
N LEU A 88 5.97 13.20 -0.04
CA LEU A 88 6.27 14.47 0.64
C LEU A 88 6.66 15.61 -0.29
N LYS A 89 7.34 15.32 -1.40
CA LYS A 89 7.99 16.35 -2.24
C LYS A 89 7.20 16.73 -3.49
N LYS A 90 6.36 15.84 -4.00
CA LYS A 90 5.64 16.05 -5.26
C LYS A 90 4.35 16.84 -5.05
N GLN A 91 3.92 17.53 -6.11
CA GLN A 91 2.62 18.17 -6.17
C GLN A 91 1.61 17.19 -6.76
N TRP A 92 0.50 17.00 -6.06
CA TRP A 92 -0.49 15.99 -6.41
C TRP A 92 -1.83 16.63 -6.78
N THR A 93 -2.37 16.21 -7.92
CA THR A 93 -3.67 16.64 -8.41
C THR A 93 -4.54 15.43 -8.69
N GLN A 94 -5.84 15.52 -8.41
CA GLN A 94 -6.75 14.43 -8.69
C GLN A 94 -7.05 14.33 -10.19
N VAL A 95 -7.01 13.11 -10.72
CA VAL A 95 -7.32 12.79 -12.11
C VAL A 95 -8.27 11.60 -12.15
N SER A 96 -9.23 11.69 -13.05
CA SER A 96 -10.14 10.60 -13.40
C SER A 96 -9.44 9.60 -14.33
N VAL A 97 -9.33 8.35 -13.90
CA VAL A 97 -8.83 7.24 -14.72
C VAL A 97 -9.94 6.76 -15.64
N ARG A 98 -10.23 7.52 -16.70
CA ARG A 98 -11.27 7.15 -17.67
C ARG A 98 -10.69 6.19 -18.70
N ARG A 99 -11.00 4.90 -18.59
CA ARG A 99 -10.53 3.93 -19.59
C ARG A 99 -11.50 3.65 -20.72
N ARG A 100 -12.82 3.67 -20.49
CA ARG A 100 -13.85 3.36 -21.50
C ARG A 100 -15.22 3.98 -21.14
N PRO A 101 -16.17 4.12 -22.08
CA PRO A 101 -17.51 4.67 -21.84
C PRO A 101 -18.42 3.92 -20.83
N ARG A 102 -17.95 2.87 -20.15
CA ARG A 102 -18.78 1.99 -19.29
C ARG A 102 -18.09 1.43 -18.04
N GLN A 103 -16.86 1.83 -17.74
CA GLN A 103 -16.24 1.47 -16.46
C GLN A 103 -16.53 2.57 -15.43
N PRO A 104 -16.84 2.21 -14.17
CA PRO A 104 -16.97 3.21 -13.12
C PRO A 104 -15.67 3.99 -13.05
N GLN A 105 -15.81 5.31 -13.17
CA GLN A 105 -14.73 6.25 -13.01
C GLN A 105 -14.04 5.97 -11.67
N LYS A 106 -12.71 5.91 -11.66
CA LYS A 106 -11.92 5.94 -10.44
C LYS A 106 -11.06 7.19 -10.43
N TRP A 107 -10.92 7.78 -9.26
CA TRP A 107 -10.04 8.93 -9.06
C TRP A 107 -8.76 8.49 -8.39
N GLN A 108 -7.66 9.03 -8.89
CA GLN A 108 -6.35 8.88 -8.29
C GLN A 108 -5.65 10.23 -8.24
N TRP A 109 -4.58 10.30 -7.47
CA TRP A 109 -3.71 11.45 -7.44
C TRP A 109 -2.58 11.24 -8.45
N GLU A 110 -2.27 12.26 -9.25
CA GLU A 110 -1.17 12.22 -10.20
C GLU A 110 -0.21 13.39 -9.98
N ASN A 111 1.05 13.14 -10.29
CA ASN A 111 2.09 14.13 -10.48
C ASN A 111 2.71 13.90 -11.86
N ASN A 112 2.86 14.96 -12.66
CA ASN A 112 3.32 14.88 -14.04
C ASN A 112 4.70 15.56 -14.25
N ASP A 113 5.47 15.77 -13.18
CA ASP A 113 6.81 16.40 -13.27
C ASP A 113 7.82 15.54 -14.04
N GLU A 114 7.48 14.28 -14.28
CA GLU A 114 8.32 13.32 -14.98
C GLU A 114 7.61 12.73 -16.19
N ARG A 115 8.39 12.29 -17.18
CA ARG A 115 7.88 11.85 -18.50
C ARG A 115 6.75 10.82 -18.45
N ARG A 116 6.76 9.90 -17.48
CA ARG A 116 5.72 8.87 -17.32
C ARG A 116 4.62 9.24 -16.33
N GLY A 117 4.81 10.34 -15.59
CA GLY A 117 4.08 10.70 -14.38
C GLY A 117 4.12 9.61 -13.31
N THR A 118 3.73 10.00 -12.10
CA THR A 118 3.56 9.11 -10.96
C THR A 118 2.18 9.27 -10.38
N MET A 119 1.73 8.27 -9.61
CA MET A 119 0.41 8.28 -9.01
C MET A 119 0.44 7.94 -7.51
N MET A 120 -0.64 8.26 -6.81
CA MET A 120 -0.94 7.78 -5.46
C MET A 120 -2.45 7.51 -5.35
N LEU A 121 -2.82 6.51 -4.56
CA LEU A 121 -4.20 6.21 -4.19
C LEU A 121 -4.65 7.06 -2.99
N ASN A 122 -5.92 7.01 -2.62
CA ASN A 122 -6.39 7.67 -1.40
C ASN A 122 -5.80 7.03 -0.15
N CYS A 123 -5.66 5.70 -0.11
CA CYS A 123 -5.01 5.01 1.01
C CYS A 123 -3.53 5.43 1.17
N ASP A 124 -2.84 5.78 0.09
CA ASP A 124 -1.47 6.31 0.14
C ASP A 124 -1.47 7.74 0.71
N MET A 125 -2.33 8.61 0.15
CA MET A 125 -2.41 10.02 0.55
C MET A 125 -2.88 10.20 1.99
N SER A 126 -3.77 9.32 2.43
CA SER A 126 -4.38 9.42 3.74
C SER A 126 -3.41 9.15 4.89
N MET A 127 -2.22 8.59 4.63
CA MET A 127 -1.15 8.55 5.62
C MET A 127 -0.62 9.94 6.01
N LEU A 128 -0.80 10.94 5.15
CA LEU A 128 -0.37 12.32 5.38
C LEU A 128 -1.55 13.28 5.55
N LYS A 129 -2.67 13.04 4.86
CA LYS A 129 -3.76 14.00 4.72
C LYS A 129 -5.09 13.42 5.18
N ASN A 130 -5.84 14.20 5.98
CA ASN A 130 -7.22 13.89 6.30
C ASN A 130 -8.09 14.17 5.06
N LEU A 131 -8.42 13.11 4.31
CA LEU A 131 -9.28 13.19 3.14
C LEU A 131 -10.74 13.27 3.59
N THR A 132 -11.46 14.29 3.13
CA THR A 132 -12.87 14.54 3.50
C THR A 132 -13.74 14.64 2.25
N ASP A 133 -15.02 14.27 2.40
CA ASP A 133 -15.99 14.21 1.28
C ASP A 133 -15.44 13.39 0.10
N VAL A 134 -15.12 12.12 0.38
CA VAL A 134 -14.65 11.16 -0.61
C VAL A 134 -15.86 10.52 -1.28
N SER A 135 -16.03 10.74 -2.58
CA SER A 135 -17.09 10.09 -3.35
C SER A 135 -16.87 8.57 -3.43
N LYS A 136 -17.92 7.83 -3.79
CA LYS A 136 -17.85 6.36 -4.04
C LYS A 136 -16.82 5.92 -5.10
N TYR A 137 -16.29 6.86 -5.87
CA TYR A 137 -15.30 6.63 -6.93
C TYR A 137 -13.89 7.11 -6.56
N GLY A 138 -13.72 7.67 -5.36
CA GLY A 138 -12.43 8.12 -4.84
C GLY A 138 -12.15 9.60 -4.96
N GLU A 139 -13.04 10.38 -5.60
CA GLU A 139 -12.86 11.84 -5.69
C GLU A 139 -12.95 12.47 -4.30
N VAL A 140 -11.91 13.16 -3.87
CA VAL A 140 -11.90 13.96 -2.64
C VAL A 140 -12.37 15.36 -2.97
N ARG A 141 -13.50 15.79 -2.41
CA ARG A 141 -14.15 17.07 -2.76
C ARG A 141 -14.02 18.12 -1.66
N GLY A 142 -13.76 17.68 -0.43
CA GLY A 142 -13.68 18.57 0.73
C GLY A 142 -12.38 19.38 0.80
N CYS A 143 -11.36 19.00 0.04
CA CYS A 143 -10.07 19.70 0.00
C CYS A 143 -9.23 19.32 -1.21
N THR A 144 -8.19 20.12 -1.47
CA THR A 144 -7.08 19.78 -2.38
C THR A 144 -5.92 19.22 -1.57
N TYR A 145 -4.93 18.59 -2.20
CA TYR A 145 -3.73 18.10 -1.48
C TYR A 145 -3.08 19.19 -0.59
N LYS A 146 -3.05 20.44 -1.08
CA LYS A 146 -2.49 21.59 -0.34
C LYS A 146 -3.35 22.00 0.86
N THR A 147 -4.67 21.93 0.74
CA THR A 147 -5.61 22.42 1.75
C THR A 147 -6.12 21.34 2.70
N CYS A 148 -5.94 20.05 2.38
CA CYS A 148 -6.28 18.97 3.29
C CYS A 148 -5.40 19.07 4.56
N LYS A 149 -6.05 18.94 5.72
CA LYS A 149 -5.38 18.91 7.03
C LYS A 149 -4.41 17.74 7.07
N THR A 150 -3.29 17.94 7.74
CA THR A 150 -2.31 16.86 7.93
C THR A 150 -2.77 15.99 9.09
N VAL A 151 -2.61 14.67 8.96
CA VAL A 151 -2.89 13.72 10.05
C VAL A 151 -2.01 14.08 11.26
N THR A 152 -2.63 14.24 12.42
CA THR A 152 -1.92 14.60 13.65
C THR A 152 -1.67 13.38 14.54
N PRO A 153 -0.60 13.35 15.37
CA PRO A 153 -0.29 12.22 16.25
C PRO A 153 -1.42 11.80 17.22
N GLY A 154 -2.35 12.70 17.53
CA GLY A 154 -3.54 12.38 18.33
C GLY A 154 -4.59 11.57 17.56
N GLU A 155 -4.58 11.64 16.23
CA GLU A 155 -5.44 10.84 15.34
C GLU A 155 -4.74 9.55 14.91
N SER A 156 -3.49 9.68 14.43
CA SER A 156 -2.63 8.58 14.00
C SER A 156 -1.18 9.06 13.83
N ASN A 157 -0.22 8.16 14.06
CA ASN A 157 1.20 8.38 13.84
C ASN A 157 1.65 8.09 12.40
N THR A 158 0.74 7.80 11.47
CA THR A 158 1.07 7.49 10.07
C THR A 158 1.94 8.57 9.43
N ALA A 159 1.58 9.86 9.57
CA ALA A 159 2.36 10.97 9.01
C ALA A 159 3.76 11.08 9.62
N VAL A 160 3.93 10.71 10.89
CA VAL A 160 5.23 10.68 11.58
C VAL A 160 6.12 9.61 10.93
N TRP A 161 5.58 8.42 10.70
CA TRP A 161 6.34 7.31 10.10
C TRP A 161 6.67 7.55 8.62
N VAL A 162 5.78 8.17 7.85
CA VAL A 162 6.09 8.59 6.47
C VAL A 162 7.30 9.51 6.44
N LYS A 163 7.35 10.52 7.34
CA LYS A 163 8.49 11.44 7.44
C LYS A 163 9.77 10.73 7.84
N LYS A 164 9.72 9.83 8.81
CA LYS A 164 10.88 9.03 9.26
C LYS A 164 11.43 8.15 8.14
N PHE A 165 10.56 7.41 7.45
CA PHE A 165 10.99 6.53 6.35
C PHE A 165 11.47 7.31 5.12
N ALA A 166 10.93 8.49 4.83
CA ALA A 166 11.45 9.35 3.78
C ALA A 166 12.88 9.86 4.08
N ALA A 167 13.17 10.12 5.36
CA ALA A 167 14.47 10.60 5.81
C ALA A 167 15.53 9.48 5.91
N ASP A 168 15.12 8.26 6.24
CA ASP A 168 16.02 7.14 6.52
C ASP A 168 15.58 5.86 5.79
N ASN A 169 16.32 5.52 4.74
CA ASN A 169 16.08 4.31 3.96
C ASN A 169 16.43 3.04 4.75
N ALA A 170 17.47 3.06 5.60
CA ALA A 170 17.87 1.88 6.37
C ALA A 170 16.79 1.54 7.41
N LEU A 171 16.24 2.55 8.08
CA LEU A 171 15.11 2.41 8.98
C LEU A 171 13.89 1.82 8.25
N PHE A 172 13.56 2.33 7.07
CA PHE A 172 12.47 1.77 6.26
C PHE A 172 12.69 0.29 5.97
N MET A 173 13.86 -0.08 5.45
CA MET A 173 14.17 -1.47 5.09
C MET A 173 14.09 -2.41 6.31
N GLU A 174 14.61 -1.98 7.47
CA GLU A 174 14.54 -2.74 8.72
C GLU A 174 13.09 -2.98 9.15
N LYS A 175 12.26 -1.91 9.20
CA LYS A 175 10.87 -2.01 9.65
C LYS A 175 9.99 -2.76 8.66
N PHE A 176 10.19 -2.53 7.36
CA PHE A 176 9.52 -3.29 6.31
C PHE A 176 9.80 -4.78 6.45
N GLY A 177 11.08 -5.17 6.59
CA GLY A 177 11.45 -6.57 6.73
C GLY A 177 10.74 -7.25 7.92
N LYS A 178 10.66 -6.57 9.06
CA LYS A 178 9.95 -7.07 10.25
C LYS A 178 8.44 -7.19 10.03
N ALA A 179 7.80 -6.16 9.49
CA ALA A 179 6.36 -6.16 9.21
C ALA A 179 5.99 -7.22 8.15
N PHE A 180 6.78 -7.34 7.08
CA PHE A 180 6.55 -8.32 6.02
C PHE A 180 6.73 -9.75 6.53
N GLN A 181 7.74 -10.00 7.38
CA GLN A 181 7.89 -11.29 8.04
C GLN A 181 6.70 -11.64 8.95
N LYS A 182 6.16 -10.66 9.69
CA LYS A 182 4.96 -10.86 10.50
C LYS A 182 3.75 -11.19 9.62
N MET A 183 3.57 -10.48 8.51
CA MET A 183 2.49 -10.71 7.53
C MET A 183 2.52 -12.12 6.93
N ILE A 184 3.65 -12.56 6.36
CA ILE A 184 3.73 -13.85 5.65
C ILE A 184 3.70 -15.07 6.59
N ARG A 185 3.82 -14.86 7.90
CA ARG A 185 3.71 -15.89 8.94
C ARG A 185 2.33 -15.90 9.60
N HIS A 186 1.49 -14.90 9.34
CA HIS A 186 0.18 -14.78 9.97
C HIS A 186 -0.66 -16.04 9.70
N GLY A 187 -1.30 -16.58 10.74
CA GLY A 187 -2.09 -17.81 10.67
C GLY A 187 -1.29 -19.12 10.76
N TYR A 188 0.04 -19.09 10.86
CA TYR A 188 0.87 -20.30 10.98
C TYR A 188 1.67 -20.34 12.28
N THR A 189 1.51 -21.40 13.06
CA THR A 189 2.19 -21.61 14.35
C THR A 189 3.42 -22.52 14.27
N ASN A 190 3.49 -23.41 13.28
CA ASN A 190 4.48 -24.49 13.21
C ASN A 190 5.55 -24.27 12.11
N LEU A 191 5.93 -23.02 11.87
CA LEU A 191 6.91 -22.70 10.83
C LEU A 191 8.35 -22.95 11.31
N GLN A 192 9.13 -23.63 10.47
CA GLN A 192 10.51 -24.02 10.76
C GLN A 192 11.49 -22.99 10.22
N ASP A 193 12.62 -22.79 10.90
CA ASP A 193 13.68 -21.95 10.39
C ASP A 193 14.39 -22.61 9.20
N VAL A 194 14.59 -21.81 8.15
CA VAL A 194 15.41 -22.20 7.01
C VAL A 194 16.85 -21.91 7.39
N ASP A 195 17.65 -22.96 7.46
CA ASP A 195 19.10 -22.86 7.53
C ASP A 195 19.62 -22.33 6.18
N PRO A 196 20.20 -21.11 6.14
CA PRO A 196 20.66 -20.51 4.89
C PRO A 196 21.90 -21.21 4.30
N TYR A 197 22.53 -22.13 5.05
CA TYR A 197 23.73 -22.86 4.64
C TYR A 197 23.48 -24.33 4.31
N LYS A 198 22.29 -24.86 4.59
CA LYS A 198 21.86 -26.17 4.06
C LYS A 198 21.35 -25.98 2.64
N GLY A 199 22.14 -26.41 1.67
CA GLY A 199 21.69 -26.53 0.28
C GLY A 199 20.49 -27.47 0.18
N PHE A 200 19.63 -27.23 -0.83
CA PHE A 200 18.57 -28.18 -1.19
C PHE A 200 19.24 -29.42 -1.80
N GLY A 201 19.34 -30.48 -1.00
CA GLY A 201 19.77 -31.81 -1.45
C GLY A 201 18.67 -32.56 -2.17
#